data_AF-A0A2G3DYA9-F1
#
_entry.id   AF-A0A2G3DYA9-F1
#
_cell.length_a   1.000
_cell.length_b   1.000
_cell.length_c   1.000
_cell.angle_alpha   90.00
_cell.angle_beta   90.00
_cell.angle_gamma   90.00
#
_symmetry.space_group_name_H-M   'P 1'
#
loop_
_entity.id
_entity.type
_entity.pdbx_description
1 polymer ?
#
loop_
_entity_poly.entity_id
_entity_poly.type
_entity_poly.pdbx_seq_one_letter_code
_entity_poly.pdbx_strand_id
1 'polypeptide(L)' 'MNKQEIVRNFEQATKGQSFITASQFARLMGCSNVDKCKNKFLSNLERVDKKYYFIPDIAKALMDRVS' A
#
# COMPACT_ATOMS: atom_id res chain seq x y z
N MET A 1 -7.90 -10.17 -9.19
CA MET A 1 -7.76 -9.54 -7.86
C MET A 1 -8.73 -8.38 -7.80
N ASN A 2 -9.62 -8.34 -6.80
CA ASN A 2 -10.59 -7.26 -6.68
C ASN A 2 -10.09 -6.17 -5.71
N LYS A 3 -10.37 -4.88 -5.97
CA LYS A 3 -9.89 -3.74 -5.15
C LYS A 3 -10.23 -3.93 -3.67
N GLN A 4 -11.47 -4.35 -3.42
CA GLN A 4 -12.01 -4.52 -2.07
C GLN A 4 -11.30 -5.63 -1.30
N GLU A 5 -10.84 -6.68 -1.96
CA GLU A 5 -10.07 -7.75 -1.31
C GLU A 5 -8.68 -7.26 -0.89
N ILE A 6 -8.01 -6.49 -1.76
CA ILE A 6 -6.70 -5.90 -1.43
C ILE A 6 -6.84 -4.96 -0.23
N VAL A 7 -7.82 -4.05 -0.26
CA VAL A 7 -8.08 -3.13 0.85
C VAL A 7 -8.35 -3.90 2.13
N ARG A 8 -9.26 -4.89 2.09
CA ARG A 8 -9.63 -5.67 3.27
C ARG A 8 -8.46 -6.47 3.84
N ASN A 9 -7.62 -7.07 2.99
CA ASN A 9 -6.42 -7.77 3.44
C ASN A 9 -5.42 -6.83 4.12
N PHE A 10 -5.23 -5.64 3.57
CA PHE A 10 -4.30 -4.65 4.12
C PHE A 10 -4.81 -4.06 5.43
N GLU A 11 -6.11 -3.76 5.52
CA GLU A 11 -6.76 -3.33 6.75
C GLU A 11 -6.68 -4.42 7.83
N GLN A 12 -6.98 -5.68 7.50
CA GLN A 12 -6.85 -6.79 8.46
C GLN A 12 -5.42 -6.94 8.98
N ALA A 13 -4.42 -6.85 8.09
CA ALA A 13 -3.03 -6.95 8.48
C ALA A 13 -2.52 -5.74 9.29
N THR A 14 -3.25 -4.63 9.25
CA THR A 14 -2.94 -3.41 10.02
C THR A 14 -3.94 -3.12 11.14
N LYS A 15 -4.66 -4.16 11.61
CA LYS A 15 -5.63 -4.06 12.73
C LYS A 15 -6.78 -3.08 12.48
N GLY A 16 -7.24 -2.97 11.23
CA GLY A 16 -8.33 -2.10 10.81
C GLY A 16 -7.92 -0.65 10.56
N GLN A 17 -6.62 -0.35 10.44
CA GLN A 17 -6.17 0.98 10.08
C GLN A 17 -6.40 1.22 8.58
N SER A 18 -6.89 2.41 8.20
CA SER A 18 -7.05 2.80 6.80
C SER A 18 -5.80 3.41 6.16
N PHE A 19 -4.74 3.62 6.95
CA PHE A 19 -3.47 4.23 6.53
C PHE A 19 -2.29 3.37 6.96
N ILE A 20 -1.28 3.27 6.10
CA ILE A 20 -0.06 2.50 6.37
C ILE A 20 1.20 3.25 5.96
N THR A 21 2.31 2.87 6.57
CA THR A 21 3.65 3.38 6.20
C THR A 21 4.25 2.56 5.05
N ALA A 22 5.24 3.13 4.36
CA ALA A 22 5.98 2.41 3.32
C ALA A 22 6.62 1.10 3.85
N SER A 23 7.09 1.09 5.10
CA SER A 23 7.67 -0.10 5.74
C SER A 23 6.63 -1.19 6.00
N GLN A 24 5.43 -0.81 6.44
CA GLN A 24 4.32 -1.75 6.59
C GLN A 24 3.89 -2.30 5.24
N PHE A 25 3.73 -1.43 4.23
CA PHE A 25 3.43 -1.84 2.86
C PHE A 25 4.46 -2.85 2.33
N ALA A 26 5.74 -2.55 2.44
CA ALA A 26 6.82 -3.42 1.99
C ALA A 26 6.77 -4.79 2.69
N ARG A 27 6.47 -4.82 3.99
CA ARG A 27 6.30 -6.07 4.75
C ARG A 27 5.11 -6.90 4.26
N LEU A 28 3.98 -6.26 3.95
CA LEU A 28 2.79 -6.93 3.40
C LEU A 28 3.05 -7.48 2.00
N MET A 29 3.84 -6.78 1.20
CA MET A 29 4.21 -7.18 -0.16
C MET A 29 5.38 -8.17 -0.24
N GLY A 30 6.00 -8.54 0.90
CA GLY A 30 7.20 -9.37 0.92
C GLY A 30 8.43 -8.71 0.29
N CYS A 31 8.45 -7.38 0.19
CA CYS A 31 9.57 -6.61 -0.32
C CYS A 31 10.68 -6.49 0.75
N SER A 32 11.86 -7.07 0.50
CA SER A 32 13.01 -6.92 1.40
C SER A 32 13.60 -5.50 1.42
N ASN A 33 13.40 -4.71 0.37
CA ASN A 33 13.90 -3.33 0.28
C ASN A 33 12.74 -2.33 0.23
N VAL A 34 12.55 -1.61 1.34
CA VAL A 34 11.45 -0.65 1.52
C VAL A 34 11.53 0.49 0.52
N ASP A 35 12.70 1.09 0.30
CA ASP A 35 12.84 2.22 -0.63
C ASP A 35 12.57 1.83 -2.07
N LYS A 36 13.04 0.65 -2.49
CA LYS A 36 12.73 0.12 -3.82
C LYS A 36 11.23 -0.14 -3.99
N CYS A 37 10.59 -0.73 -2.97
CA CYS A 37 9.16 -1.01 -3.00
C CYS A 37 8.33 0.28 -2.99
N LYS A 38 8.71 1.25 -2.16
CA LYS A 38 8.12 2.60 -2.10
C LYS A 38 8.21 3.29 -3.46
N ASN A 39 9.39 3.36 -4.05
CA ASN A 39 9.57 4.00 -5.36
C ASN A 39 8.86 3.25 -6.49
N LYS A 40 8.77 1.92 -6.40
CA LYS A 40 8.08 1.12 -7.42
C LYS A 40 6.57 1.22 -7.32
N PHE A 41 6.01 1.25 -6.11
CA PHE A 41 4.56 1.10 -5.91
C PHE A 41 3.86 2.36 -5.41
N LEU A 42 4.52 3.13 -4.55
CA LEU A 42 3.96 4.26 -3.80
C LEU A 42 4.43 5.64 -4.32
N SER A 43 5.26 5.68 -5.37
CA SER A 43 5.86 6.94 -5.89
C SER A 43 4.83 7.98 -6.33
N ASN A 44 3.71 7.51 -6.87
CA ASN A 44 2.66 8.35 -7.45
C ASN A 44 1.46 8.53 -6.48
N LEU A 45 1.63 8.12 -5.22
CA LEU A 45 0.58 8.23 -4.22
C LEU A 45 0.83 9.42 -3.29
N GLU A 46 -0.26 10.09 -2.94
CA GLU A 46 -0.22 11.17 -1.97
C GLU A 46 0.15 10.63 -0.59
N ARG A 47 0.99 11.38 0.12
CA ARG A 47 1.42 11.07 1.48
C ARG A 47 0.69 11.97 2.45
N VAL A 48 -0.07 11.37 3.35
CA VAL A 48 -0.63 12.06 4.52
C VAL A 48 0.46 12.16 5.59
N ASP A 49 0.62 13.36 6.16
CA ASP A 49 1.62 13.63 7.19
C ASP A 49 3.06 13.23 6.77
N LYS A 50 3.36 13.31 5.46
CA LYS A 50 4.64 12.94 4.82
C LYS A 50 5.09 11.48 5.00
N LYS A 51 4.31 10.64 5.71
CA LYS A 51 4.70 9.29 6.14
C LYS A 51 3.66 8.22 5.81
N TYR A 52 2.38 8.57 5.84
CA TYR A 52 1.28 7.62 5.70
C TYR A 52 0.72 7.64 4.29
N TYR A 53 0.28 6.47 3.85
CA TYR A 53 -0.36 6.24 2.57
C TYR A 53 -1.75 5.64 2.82
N PHE A 54 -2.74 6.10 2.08
CA PHE A 54 -4.09 5.61 2.20
C PHE A 54 -4.25 4.26 1.51
N ILE A 55 -4.73 3.24 2.24
CA ILE A 55 -4.81 1.86 1.73
C ILE A 55 -5.65 1.76 0.44
N PRO A 56 -6.83 2.40 0.32
CA PRO A 56 -7.61 2.37 -0.92
C PRO A 56 -6.89 2.93 -2.15
N ASP A 57 -6.03 3.93 -1.99
CA ASP A 57 -5.23 4.48 -3.09
C ASP A 57 -4.10 3.52 -3.49
N ILE A 58 -3.47 2.88 -2.51
CA ILE A 58 -2.50 1.81 -2.75
C ILE A 58 -3.15 0.67 -3.55
N ALA A 59 -4.33 0.22 -3.11
CA ALA A 59 -5.06 -0.85 -3.78
C ALA A 59 -5.44 -0.48 -5.22
N LYS A 60 -5.86 0.77 -5.44
CA LYS A 60 -6.11 1.29 -6.80
C LYS A 60 -4.85 1.26 -7.65
N ALA A 61 -3.73 1.80 -7.16
CA ALA A 61 -2.46 1.82 -7.87
C ALA A 61 -1.84 0.43 -8.12
N LEU A 62 -2.19 -0.57 -7.30
CA LEU A 62 -1.83 -1.97 -7.55
C LEU A 62 -2.65 -2.56 -8.70
N MET A 63 -3.96 -2.29 -8.75
CA MET A 63 -4.80 -2.76 -9.85
C MET A 63 -4.45 -2.10 -11.18
N ASP A 64 -4.25 -0.78 -11.19
CA ASP A 64 -3.88 -0.01 -12.39
C ASP A 64 -2.57 -0.50 -13.06
N ARG A 65 -1.70 -1.20 -12.32
CA ARG A 65 -0.46 -1.78 -12.87
C ARG A 65 -0.59 -3.22 -13.36
N VAL A 66 -1.67 -3.90 -13.02
CA VAL A 66 -1.93 -5.29 -13.41
C VAL A 66 -2.87 -5.35 -14.63
N SER A 67 -3.57 -4.25 -14.95
CA SER A 67 -4.33 -4.06 -16.18
C SER A 67 -3.48 -3.63 -17.38
#